data_AF-A0A958LFB3-F1
#
_entry.id   AF-A0A958LFB3-F1
#
_cell.length_a   1.000
_cell.length_b   1.000
_cell.length_c   1.000
_cell.angle_alpha   90.00
_cell.angle_beta   90.00
_cell.angle_gamma   90.00
#
_symmetry.space_group_name_H-M   'P 1'
#
loop_
_entity.id
_entity.type
_entity.pdbx_description
1 polymer ?
#
loop_
_entity_poly.entity_id
_entity_poly.type
_entity_poly.pdbx_seq_one_letter_code
_entity_poly.pdbx_strand_id
1 'polypeptide(L)'
;MDSPSSKQSPKSSQPLLGRSIIVGLLGTWLTLGTPPVTLAQPTEAAQKTLADPPELAVVPARSASARDEDSPSRGAAQVVAEVNGIKLYKRDVDAELALRLGASRRLFTDDELHKLRRQLLRNMIDRRLLLTAARRAYPDEPPAPASEVQPTSPASDKPSGELVLLERQLQDDKLIARYLNEKVFSNISIHEDEMTAEFLRAPHRFVEPLELHIREIVLFLQPEMTEEERAQQQALAERIAAQAQGNKNDFSRLARTYSEAASRPKGGDRGFVTRNQLPAELADAVF
;
A
#
# COMPACT_ATOMS: atom_id res chain seq x y z
N MET A 1 -17.90 -64.60 -32.15
CA MET A 1 -16.93 -63.52 -32.33
C MET A 1 -16.09 -63.44 -31.07
N ASP A 2 -14.89 -64.03 -31.20
CA ASP A 2 -13.60 -63.68 -30.61
C ASP A 2 -13.48 -63.16 -29.15
N SER A 3 -12.93 -64.04 -28.33
CA SER A 3 -11.88 -63.88 -27.29
C SER A 3 -10.82 -62.77 -27.54
N PRO A 4 -9.87 -62.43 -26.60
CA PRO A 4 -9.68 -62.90 -25.20
C PRO A 4 -9.16 -61.85 -24.15
N SER A 5 -8.96 -62.34 -22.91
CA SER A 5 -7.84 -62.15 -21.95
C SER A 5 -7.32 -60.75 -21.56
N SER A 6 -7.34 -60.36 -20.28
CA SER A 6 -6.59 -60.86 -19.10
C SER A 6 -5.13 -60.40 -19.02
N LYS A 7 -4.80 -59.69 -17.92
CA LYS A 7 -3.63 -59.81 -17.00
C LYS A 7 -3.17 -58.44 -16.47
N GLN A 8 -3.34 -58.19 -15.17
CA GLN A 8 -2.37 -58.34 -14.06
C GLN A 8 -1.53 -57.08 -13.79
N SER A 9 -1.70 -56.55 -12.57
CA SER A 9 -0.82 -55.60 -11.84
C SER A 9 0.52 -56.27 -11.45
N PRO A 10 1.60 -55.58 -10.97
CA PRO A 10 1.60 -54.88 -9.66
C PRO A 10 2.54 -53.66 -9.46
N LYS A 11 2.27 -52.93 -8.36
CA LYS A 11 3.11 -52.13 -7.43
C LYS A 11 4.56 -51.72 -7.81
N SER A 12 4.87 -50.44 -7.55
CA SER A 12 5.72 -49.93 -6.46
C SER A 12 6.72 -48.84 -6.87
N SER A 13 6.75 -47.79 -6.03
CA SER A 13 7.93 -47.02 -5.61
C SER A 13 8.57 -46.07 -6.63
N GLN A 14 8.33 -44.76 -6.44
CA GLN A 14 9.41 -43.78 -6.60
C GLN A 14 9.53 -42.89 -5.36
N PRO A 15 10.76 -42.72 -4.83
CA PRO A 15 11.07 -41.86 -3.70
C PRO A 15 11.43 -40.43 -4.14
N LEU A 16 11.39 -39.55 -3.14
CA LEU A 16 12.02 -38.23 -3.08
C LEU A 16 13.55 -38.31 -3.35
N LEU A 17 14.15 -37.16 -3.69
CA LEU A 17 15.58 -36.78 -3.75
C LEU A 17 15.97 -36.34 -5.18
N GLY A 18 16.70 -35.26 -5.43
CA GLY A 18 17.35 -34.30 -4.55
C GLY A 18 18.05 -33.28 -5.45
N ARG A 19 17.89 -31.99 -5.15
CA ARG A 19 18.68 -30.92 -5.77
C ARG A 19 20.11 -31.08 -5.24
N SER A 20 21.05 -31.39 -6.13
CA SER A 20 22.48 -31.30 -5.85
C SER A 20 23.07 -30.35 -6.90
N ILE A 21 23.41 -29.15 -6.46
CA ILE A 21 24.40 -28.31 -7.14
C ILE A 21 25.56 -28.21 -6.15
N ILE A 22 26.65 -28.86 -6.52
CA ILE A 22 27.94 -28.82 -5.83
C ILE A 22 28.68 -27.61 -6.38
N VAL A 23 29.02 -26.65 -5.52
CA VAL A 23 30.10 -25.68 -5.79
C VAL A 23 31.04 -25.73 -4.60
N GLY A 24 32.25 -26.25 -4.86
CA GLY A 24 33.35 -26.25 -3.92
C GLY A 24 34.38 -25.17 -4.28
N LEU A 25 34.70 -24.31 -3.31
CA LEU A 25 36.02 -24.11 -2.67
C LEU A 25 36.05 -22.68 -2.11
N LEU A 26 36.08 -22.54 -0.78
CA LEU A 26 37.27 -22.40 0.09
C LEU A 26 37.72 -20.95 0.23
N GLY A 27 37.37 -20.36 1.38
CA GLY A 27 37.86 -19.07 1.85
C GLY A 27 37.72 -19.00 3.37
N THR A 28 38.84 -19.15 4.05
CA THR A 28 39.08 -19.13 5.50
C THR A 28 38.45 -17.93 6.22
N TRP A 29 37.72 -18.19 7.31
CA TRP A 29 37.30 -17.17 8.28
C TRP A 29 38.31 -17.08 9.41
N LEU A 30 38.97 -15.93 9.53
CA LEU A 30 39.76 -15.54 10.69
C LEU A 30 38.78 -15.07 11.78
N THR A 31 38.82 -15.71 12.94
CA THR A 31 37.99 -15.39 14.10
C THR A 31 38.58 -14.21 14.87
N LEU A 32 37.80 -13.15 15.06
CA LEU A 32 38.02 -12.16 16.12
C LEU A 32 36.71 -11.98 16.87
N GLY A 33 36.72 -12.47 18.10
CA GLY A 33 35.57 -12.49 18.99
C GLY A 33 35.18 -11.10 19.47
N THR A 34 33.88 -10.88 19.53
CA THR A 34 33.25 -9.85 20.35
C THR A 34 32.30 -10.54 21.34
N PRO A 35 32.28 -10.13 22.61
CA PRO A 35 31.48 -10.79 23.64
C PRO A 35 29.98 -10.52 23.46
N PRO A 36 29.10 -11.41 23.95
CA PRO A 36 27.66 -11.19 23.88
C PRO A 36 27.28 -10.00 24.78
N VAL A 37 26.67 -8.97 24.19
CA VAL A 37 25.93 -7.95 24.94
C VAL A 37 24.65 -8.61 25.44
N THR A 38 24.60 -8.87 26.75
CA THR A 38 23.40 -9.26 27.47
C THR A 38 22.33 -8.18 27.29
N LEU A 39 21.26 -8.50 26.55
CA LEU A 39 20.04 -7.70 26.53
C LEU A 39 19.37 -7.82 27.90
N ALA A 40 19.46 -6.75 28.69
CA ALA A 40 18.64 -6.59 29.89
C ALA A 40 17.16 -6.62 29.48
N GLN A 41 16.42 -7.55 30.07
CA GLN A 41 14.97 -7.60 29.94
C GLN A 41 14.34 -6.35 30.58
N PRO A 42 13.29 -5.77 30.00
CA PRO A 42 12.57 -4.67 30.62
C PRO A 42 11.91 -5.13 31.92
N THR A 43 12.16 -4.36 32.98
CA THR A 43 11.61 -4.53 34.32
C THR A 43 10.08 -4.49 34.36
N GLU A 44 9.53 -5.38 35.18
CA GLU A 44 8.13 -5.67 35.52
C GLU A 44 7.42 -4.54 36.29
N ALA A 45 7.50 -3.30 35.81
CA ALA A 45 6.90 -2.12 36.47
C ALA A 45 6.02 -1.26 35.55
N ALA A 46 5.61 -1.77 34.39
CA ALA A 46 4.69 -1.10 33.46
C ALA A 46 3.41 -1.89 33.16
N GLN A 47 2.96 -2.74 34.11
CA GLN A 47 1.72 -3.52 34.02
C GLN A 47 0.85 -3.30 35.25
N LYS A 48 0.42 -2.06 35.46
CA LYS A 48 -0.73 -1.69 36.31
C LYS A 48 -0.97 -0.21 36.03
N THR A 49 -1.96 0.15 35.24
CA THR A 49 -3.25 0.77 35.62
C THR A 49 -3.59 1.55 34.32
N LEU A 50 -4.71 1.50 33.61
CA LEU A 50 -6.16 1.55 33.87
C LEU A 50 -6.80 0.93 32.61
N ALA A 51 -7.63 -0.11 32.73
CA ALA A 51 -9.07 -0.05 32.98
C ALA A 51 -9.89 0.24 31.71
N ASP A 52 -10.72 -0.75 31.36
CA ASP A 52 -11.65 -0.82 30.24
C ASP A 52 -12.50 0.44 30.03
N PRO A 53 -12.84 0.79 28.77
CA PRO A 53 -13.90 1.75 28.52
C PRO A 53 -15.25 1.19 29.04
N PRO A 54 -16.11 2.02 29.64
CA PRO A 54 -17.35 1.54 30.22
C PRO A 54 -18.27 0.99 29.12
N GLU A 55 -18.71 -0.25 29.37
CA GLU A 55 -19.79 -0.93 28.67
C GLU A 55 -21.03 -0.03 28.65
N LEU A 56 -21.41 0.44 27.46
CA LEU A 56 -22.66 1.17 27.25
C LEU A 56 -23.81 0.22 27.57
N ALA A 57 -24.46 0.45 28.71
CA ALA A 57 -25.64 -0.28 29.16
C ALA A 57 -26.72 -0.28 28.07
N VAL A 58 -26.97 -1.46 27.49
CA VAL A 58 -28.11 -1.73 26.62
C VAL A 58 -29.34 -1.88 27.51
N VAL A 59 -30.25 -0.90 27.46
CA VAL A 59 -31.58 -1.01 28.05
C VAL A 59 -32.42 -1.96 27.19
N PRO A 60 -33.11 -2.98 27.73
CA PRO A 60 -33.97 -3.83 26.92
C PRO A 60 -35.24 -3.05 26.57
N ALA A 61 -35.42 -2.75 25.28
CA ALA A 61 -36.69 -2.26 24.76
C ALA A 61 -37.73 -3.40 24.79
N ARG A 62 -38.77 -3.15 25.58
CA ARG A 62 -39.96 -3.97 25.79
C ARG A 62 -40.58 -4.42 24.45
N SER A 63 -40.81 -5.71 24.30
CA SER A 63 -41.53 -6.30 23.16
C SER A 63 -42.95 -5.73 23.05
N ALA A 64 -43.23 -5.06 21.94
CA ALA A 64 -44.58 -4.88 21.43
C ALA A 64 -44.62 -5.47 20.03
N SER A 65 -45.21 -6.65 19.92
CA SER A 65 -45.61 -7.25 18.64
C SER A 65 -46.89 -6.57 18.18
N ALA A 66 -46.88 -6.00 16.97
CA ALA A 66 -47.82 -6.33 15.90
C ALA A 66 -47.70 -5.37 14.70
N ARG A 67 -47.35 -5.97 13.55
CA ARG A 67 -47.92 -5.81 12.20
C ARG A 67 -47.71 -4.51 11.42
N ASP A 68 -47.19 -4.75 10.22
CA ASP A 68 -47.37 -4.07 8.93
C ASP A 68 -47.11 -2.57 8.86
N GLU A 69 -46.05 -2.22 8.11
CA GLU A 69 -46.03 -1.27 6.99
C GLU A 69 -44.57 -0.96 6.65
N ASP A 70 -44.18 -1.41 5.46
CA ASP A 70 -42.91 -1.15 4.80
C ASP A 70 -42.83 0.37 4.49
N SER A 71 -41.81 1.05 5.00
CA SER A 71 -41.63 2.49 4.79
C SER A 71 -40.13 2.82 4.70
N PRO A 72 -39.64 3.35 3.57
CA PRO A 72 -38.22 3.61 3.31
C PRO A 72 -37.62 4.78 4.12
N SER A 73 -38.36 5.33 5.08
CA SER A 73 -38.05 6.54 5.83
C SER A 73 -37.27 6.32 7.13
N ARG A 74 -37.13 5.08 7.62
CA ARG A 74 -36.40 4.80 8.89
C ARG A 74 -34.88 4.86 8.78
N GLY A 75 -34.30 4.60 7.61
CA GLY A 75 -32.84 4.69 7.40
C GLY A 75 -32.32 6.14 7.30
N ALA A 76 -33.17 7.08 6.89
CA ALA A 76 -32.80 8.47 6.65
C ALA A 76 -32.61 9.30 7.92
N ALA A 77 -33.26 8.91 9.02
CA ALA A 77 -33.19 9.60 10.31
C ALA A 77 -32.20 8.96 11.31
N GLN A 78 -31.48 7.91 10.89
CA GLN A 78 -30.53 7.22 11.77
C GLN A 78 -29.33 8.15 12.05
N VAL A 79 -29.23 8.61 13.30
CA VAL A 79 -28.06 9.32 13.80
C VAL A 79 -26.91 8.31 13.93
N VAL A 80 -25.77 8.62 13.30
CA VAL A 80 -24.58 7.75 13.33
C VAL A 80 -23.48 8.31 14.23
N ALA A 81 -23.50 9.61 14.49
CA ALA A 81 -22.61 10.27 15.45
C ALA A 81 -23.21 11.61 15.89
N GLU A 82 -22.72 12.14 17.01
CA GLU A 82 -23.03 13.49 17.47
C GLU A 82 -21.74 14.18 17.89
N VAL A 83 -21.51 15.39 17.39
CA VAL A 83 -20.28 16.16 17.62
C VAL A 83 -20.65 17.57 18.08
N ASN A 84 -20.33 17.90 19.33
CA ASN A 84 -20.65 19.21 19.93
C ASN A 84 -22.14 19.61 19.80
N GLY A 85 -23.05 18.65 20.00
CA GLY A 85 -24.51 18.85 19.88
C GLY A 85 -25.06 18.80 18.45
N ILE A 86 -24.20 18.64 17.43
CA ILE A 86 -24.63 18.46 16.04
C ILE A 86 -24.67 16.96 15.70
N LYS A 87 -25.85 16.49 15.32
CA LYS A 87 -26.09 15.12 14.87
C LYS A 87 -25.63 14.94 13.43
N LEU A 88 -24.83 13.92 13.18
CA LEU A 88 -24.47 13.42 11.85
C LEU A 88 -25.38 12.24 11.52
N TYR A 89 -26.09 12.33 10.41
CA TYR A 89 -27.04 11.31 9.98
C TYR A 89 -26.40 10.37 8.97
N LYS A 90 -26.84 9.11 8.99
CA LYS A 90 -26.41 8.08 8.03
C LYS A 90 -26.59 8.54 6.58
N ARG A 91 -27.71 9.20 6.29
CA ARG A 91 -28.04 9.73 4.96
C ARG A 91 -26.98 10.69 4.45
N ASP A 92 -26.45 11.56 5.31
CA ASP A 92 -25.49 12.58 4.90
C ASP A 92 -24.13 11.93 4.59
N VAL A 93 -23.71 10.96 5.40
CA VAL A 93 -22.51 10.14 5.15
C VAL A 93 -22.65 9.34 3.85
N ASP A 94 -23.80 8.71 3.63
CA ASP A 94 -24.07 7.93 2.42
C ASP A 94 -24.12 8.81 1.17
N ALA A 95 -24.72 10.01 1.27
CA ALA A 95 -24.77 10.97 0.18
C ALA A 95 -23.37 11.48 -0.18
N GLU A 96 -22.56 11.83 0.81
CA GLU A 96 -21.19 12.28 0.58
C GLU A 96 -20.30 11.16 0.02
N LEU A 97 -20.45 9.93 0.50
CA LEU A 97 -19.76 8.77 -0.06
C LEU A 97 -20.15 8.56 -1.53
N ALA A 98 -21.44 8.68 -1.85
CA ALA A 98 -21.94 8.55 -3.22
C ALA A 98 -21.39 9.64 -4.14
N LEU A 99 -21.32 10.89 -3.67
CA LEU A 99 -20.74 12.01 -4.42
C LEU A 99 -19.25 11.78 -4.70
N ARG A 100 -18.47 11.34 -3.70
CA ARG A 100 -17.02 11.10 -3.86
C ARG A 100 -16.71 9.94 -4.79
N LEU A 101 -17.49 8.86 -4.72
CA LEU A 101 -17.24 7.67 -5.53
C LEU A 101 -17.82 7.78 -6.94
N GLY A 102 -18.89 8.55 -7.13
CA GLY A 102 -19.53 8.74 -8.42
C GLY A 102 -19.76 7.42 -9.17
N ALA A 103 -19.36 7.37 -10.45
CA ALA A 103 -19.43 6.17 -11.27
C ALA A 103 -18.55 5.02 -10.77
N SER A 104 -17.44 5.32 -10.10
CA SER A 104 -16.48 4.35 -9.57
C SER A 104 -17.02 3.52 -8.42
N ARG A 105 -18.17 3.88 -7.82
CA ARG A 105 -18.82 3.08 -6.77
C ARG A 105 -18.98 1.61 -7.16
N ARG A 106 -19.25 1.32 -8.44
CA ARG A 106 -19.45 -0.05 -8.97
C ARG A 106 -18.18 -0.92 -8.93
N LEU A 107 -17.01 -0.32 -8.74
CA LEU A 107 -15.73 -1.04 -8.68
C LEU A 107 -15.46 -1.61 -7.29
N PHE A 108 -16.25 -1.25 -6.28
CA PHE A 108 -16.03 -1.65 -4.90
C PHE A 108 -17.05 -2.69 -4.47
N THR A 109 -16.59 -3.64 -3.66
CA THR A 109 -17.42 -4.59 -2.94
C THR A 109 -18.17 -3.93 -1.78
N ASP A 110 -19.21 -4.57 -1.27
CA ASP A 110 -19.97 -4.05 -0.13
C ASP A 110 -19.08 -3.88 1.12
N ASP A 111 -18.16 -4.81 1.37
CA ASP A 111 -17.22 -4.73 2.49
C ASP A 111 -16.27 -3.54 2.38
N GLU A 112 -15.78 -3.24 1.17
CA GLU A 112 -14.97 -2.04 0.91
C GLU A 112 -15.79 -0.77 1.11
N LEU A 113 -17.03 -0.72 0.61
CA LEU A 113 -17.93 0.40 0.83
C LEU A 113 -18.23 0.61 2.32
N HIS A 114 -18.36 -0.46 3.11
CA HIS A 114 -18.48 -0.37 4.56
C HIS A 114 -17.24 0.21 5.24
N LYS A 115 -16.03 -0.19 4.81
CA LYS A 115 -14.77 0.37 5.31
C LYS A 115 -14.64 1.86 4.96
N LEU A 116 -14.92 2.22 3.70
CA LEU A 116 -14.90 3.61 3.22
C LEU A 116 -15.91 4.47 3.97
N ARG A 117 -17.14 3.99 4.19
CA ARG A 117 -18.16 4.68 5.00
C ARG A 117 -17.65 4.98 6.41
N ARG A 118 -17.01 4.02 7.07
CA ARG A 118 -16.43 4.23 8.42
C ARG A 118 -15.26 5.21 8.42
N GLN A 119 -14.43 5.21 7.37
CA GLN A 119 -13.35 6.20 7.21
C GLN A 119 -13.92 7.59 6.95
N LEU A 120 -14.93 7.71 6.08
CA LEU A 120 -15.59 8.98 5.80
C LEU A 120 -16.25 9.56 7.05
N LEU A 121 -17.00 8.74 7.81
CA LEU A 121 -17.62 9.19 9.06
C LEU A 121 -16.57 9.76 10.03
N ARG A 122 -15.43 9.07 10.20
CA ARG A 122 -14.32 9.57 11.02
C ARG A 122 -13.80 10.91 10.51
N ASN A 123 -13.51 11.01 9.22
CA ASN A 123 -13.05 12.26 8.60
C ASN A 123 -14.07 13.41 8.77
N MET A 124 -15.37 13.14 8.68
CA MET A 124 -16.41 14.15 8.90
C MET A 124 -16.46 14.62 10.36
N ILE A 125 -16.30 13.69 11.31
CA ILE A 125 -16.19 14.00 12.73
C ILE A 125 -14.95 14.87 12.99
N ASP A 126 -13.78 14.43 12.51
CA ASP A 126 -12.51 15.13 12.70
C ASP A 126 -12.54 16.54 12.10
N ARG A 127 -13.03 16.66 10.86
CA ARG A 127 -13.19 17.96 10.20
C ARG A 127 -14.13 18.87 10.99
N ARG A 128 -15.22 18.33 11.54
CA ARG A 128 -16.16 19.10 12.35
C ARG A 128 -15.52 19.60 13.64
N LEU A 129 -14.76 18.75 14.32
CA LEU A 129 -14.01 19.11 15.52
C LEU A 129 -12.98 20.21 15.23
N LEU A 130 -12.19 20.04 14.16
CA LEU A 130 -11.20 21.02 13.73
C LEU A 130 -11.83 22.36 13.35
N LEU A 131 -12.92 22.34 12.59
CA LEU A 131 -13.64 23.55 12.20
C LEU A 131 -14.22 24.27 13.43
N THR A 132 -14.77 23.53 14.39
CA THR A 132 -15.25 24.11 15.65
C THR A 132 -14.11 24.74 16.44
N ALA A 133 -12.96 24.07 16.55
CA ALA A 133 -11.78 24.62 17.22
C ALA A 133 -11.25 25.87 16.52
N ALA A 134 -11.17 25.85 15.19
CA ALA A 134 -10.71 26.97 14.38
C ALA A 134 -11.63 28.20 14.52
N ARG A 135 -12.95 28.02 14.40
CA ARG A 135 -13.92 29.13 14.60
C ARG A 135 -13.89 29.71 16.01
N ARG A 136 -13.61 28.88 17.02
CA ARG A 136 -13.43 29.36 18.40
C ARG A 136 -12.15 30.18 18.55
N ALA A 137 -11.09 29.83 17.82
CA ALA A 137 -9.82 30.55 17.83
C ALA A 137 -9.88 31.88 17.03
N TYR A 138 -10.73 31.95 16.00
CA TYR A 138 -10.89 33.11 15.13
C TYR A 138 -12.37 33.56 15.06
N PRO A 139 -12.91 34.16 16.15
CA PRO A 139 -14.33 34.54 16.22
C PRO A 139 -14.71 35.67 15.25
N ASP A 140 -13.74 36.50 14.86
CA ASP A 140 -13.94 37.64 13.96
C ASP A 140 -13.93 37.23 12.47
N GLU A 141 -13.54 35.99 12.17
CA GLU A 141 -13.55 35.47 10.80
C GLU A 141 -15.01 35.14 10.42
N PRO A 142 -15.60 35.85 9.45
CA PRO A 142 -17.00 35.63 9.11
C PRO A 142 -17.18 34.19 8.64
N PRO A 143 -18.28 33.50 9.03
CA PRO A 143 -18.59 32.22 8.45
C PRO A 143 -18.72 32.40 6.93
N ALA A 144 -18.29 31.38 6.19
CA ALA A 144 -18.46 31.35 4.75
C ALA A 144 -19.87 31.82 4.38
N PRO A 145 -20.02 32.80 3.45
CA PRO A 145 -21.27 33.47 3.24
C PRO A 145 -22.33 32.41 2.93
N ALA A 146 -23.35 32.33 3.79
CA ALA A 146 -24.44 31.40 3.66
C ALA A 146 -25.42 31.89 2.60
N SER A 147 -24.93 32.13 1.37
CA SER A 147 -25.73 32.37 0.18
C SER A 147 -27.04 33.12 0.45
N GLU A 148 -26.99 34.36 0.94
CA GLU A 148 -28.10 35.27 0.68
C GLU A 148 -28.04 35.59 -0.81
N VAL A 149 -28.57 34.67 -1.63
CA VAL A 149 -28.91 34.93 -3.02
C VAL A 149 -30.15 35.81 -2.98
N GLN A 150 -29.99 37.08 -2.59
CA GLN A 150 -30.97 38.08 -2.94
C GLN A 150 -30.91 38.25 -4.47
N PRO A 151 -32.02 38.08 -5.20
CA PRO A 151 -32.04 38.18 -6.64
C PRO A 151 -31.98 39.65 -7.05
N THR A 152 -30.82 40.28 -6.97
CA THR A 152 -30.63 41.67 -7.39
C THR A 152 -29.83 41.73 -8.69
N SER A 153 -30.28 41.00 -9.73
CA SER A 153 -30.02 41.34 -11.14
C SER A 153 -30.75 40.39 -12.10
N PRO A 154 -31.50 40.91 -13.09
CA PRO A 154 -32.10 40.11 -14.16
C PRO A 154 -31.09 39.96 -15.31
N ALA A 155 -29.97 39.28 -15.07
CA ALA A 155 -29.06 38.86 -16.12
C ALA A 155 -28.25 37.65 -15.63
N SER A 156 -28.18 36.63 -16.48
CA SER A 156 -27.80 35.27 -16.18
C SER A 156 -26.30 35.09 -15.93
N ASP A 157 -25.86 35.11 -14.67
CA ASP A 157 -24.56 34.60 -14.20
C ASP A 157 -24.67 34.18 -12.72
N LYS A 158 -25.53 33.20 -12.42
CA LYS A 158 -25.56 32.61 -11.07
C LYS A 158 -24.57 31.46 -11.02
N PRO A 159 -23.60 31.45 -10.08
CA PRO A 159 -22.81 30.24 -9.86
C PRO A 159 -23.75 29.10 -9.51
N SER A 160 -23.55 27.95 -10.15
CA SER A 160 -24.25 26.70 -9.85
C SER A 160 -24.27 26.46 -8.34
N GLY A 161 -25.35 25.91 -7.78
CA GLY A 161 -25.40 25.59 -6.34
C GLY A 161 -24.22 24.72 -5.86
N GLU A 162 -23.64 23.92 -6.76
CA GLU A 162 -22.41 23.15 -6.54
C GLU A 162 -21.16 24.03 -6.35
N LEU A 163 -20.99 25.09 -7.16
CA LEU A 163 -19.87 26.04 -7.03
C LEU A 163 -19.93 26.77 -5.68
N VAL A 164 -21.13 27.15 -5.25
CA VAL A 164 -21.35 27.84 -3.98
C VAL A 164 -21.02 26.94 -2.77
N LEU A 165 -21.40 25.66 -2.83
CA LEU A 165 -21.04 24.68 -1.80
C LEU A 165 -19.51 24.43 -1.76
N LEU A 166 -18.87 24.37 -2.93
CA LEU A 166 -17.43 24.20 -3.04
C LEU A 166 -16.67 25.40 -2.47
N GLU A 167 -17.07 26.63 -2.80
CA GLU A 167 -16.47 27.85 -2.26
C GLU A 167 -16.53 27.88 -0.72
N ARG A 168 -17.67 27.51 -0.16
CA ARG A 168 -17.85 27.38 1.29
C ARG A 168 -16.91 26.32 1.89
N GLN A 169 -16.79 25.17 1.25
CA GLN A 169 -15.87 24.12 1.72
C GLN A 169 -14.43 24.62 1.72
N LEU A 170 -13.98 25.29 0.65
CA LEU A 170 -12.63 25.84 0.53
C LEU A 170 -12.34 26.89 1.61
N GLN A 171 -13.32 27.72 1.96
CA GLN A 171 -13.16 28.71 3.03
C GLN A 171 -13.02 28.05 4.41
N ASP A 172 -13.88 27.06 4.72
CA ASP A 172 -13.74 26.27 5.94
C ASP A 172 -12.38 25.55 6.00
N ASP A 173 -11.90 25.01 4.88
CA ASP A 173 -10.60 24.31 4.81
C ASP A 173 -9.42 25.27 5.02
N LYS A 174 -9.48 26.49 4.49
CA LYS A 174 -8.48 27.53 4.76
C LYS A 174 -8.40 27.89 6.24
N LEU A 175 -9.55 28.04 6.89
CA LEU A 175 -9.62 28.36 8.32
C LEU A 175 -9.03 27.23 9.18
N ILE A 176 -9.32 25.97 8.85
CA ILE A 176 -8.72 24.80 9.52
C ILE A 176 -7.20 24.77 9.30
N ALA A 177 -6.73 24.98 8.06
CA ALA A 177 -5.31 24.96 7.76
C ALA A 177 -4.53 26.04 8.51
N ARG A 178 -5.09 27.25 8.59
CA ARG A 178 -4.55 28.35 9.40
C ARG A 178 -4.46 27.97 10.88
N TYR A 179 -5.54 27.45 11.44
CA TYR A 179 -5.58 26.99 12.84
C TYR A 179 -4.49 25.95 13.12
N LEU A 180 -4.37 24.92 12.27
CA LEU A 180 -3.35 23.89 12.43
C LEU A 180 -1.94 24.47 12.34
N ASN A 181 -1.66 25.33 11.36
CA ASN A 181 -0.35 25.96 11.22
C ASN A 181 0.02 26.82 12.42
N GLU A 182 -0.89 27.67 12.89
CA GLU A 182 -0.59 28.67 13.93
C GLU A 182 -0.67 28.12 15.36
N LYS A 183 -1.52 27.11 15.62
CA LYS A 183 -1.77 26.60 16.98
C LYS A 183 -1.21 25.20 17.22
N VAL A 184 -0.99 24.42 16.18
CA VAL A 184 -0.48 23.04 16.29
C VAL A 184 0.94 22.98 15.78
N PHE A 185 1.16 23.16 14.47
CA PHE A 185 2.47 22.93 13.84
C PHE A 185 3.54 23.94 14.27
N SER A 186 3.20 25.20 14.53
CA SER A 186 4.12 26.22 15.07
C SER A 186 4.72 25.86 16.43
N ASN A 187 4.03 25.02 17.21
CA ASN A 187 4.44 24.60 18.55
C ASN A 187 5.24 23.29 18.54
N ILE A 188 5.46 22.69 17.37
CA ILE A 188 6.24 21.46 17.23
C ILE A 188 7.70 21.85 16.96
N SER A 189 8.57 21.55 17.92
CA SER A 189 10.02 21.65 17.76
C SER A 189 10.61 20.25 17.60
N ILE A 190 11.24 20.01 16.45
CA ILE A 190 12.00 18.77 16.20
C ILE A 190 13.45 19.04 16.63
N HIS A 191 13.96 18.24 17.56
CA HIS A 191 15.32 18.38 18.10
C HIS A 191 16.31 17.47 17.37
N GLU A 192 17.58 17.89 17.31
CA GLU A 192 18.67 17.12 16.68
C GLU A 192 18.82 15.73 17.30
N ASP A 193 18.64 15.61 18.62
CA ASP A 193 18.73 14.32 19.32
C ASP A 193 17.63 13.34 18.87
N GLU A 194 16.42 13.84 18.59
CA GLU A 194 15.31 13.04 18.06
C GLU A 194 15.57 12.63 16.61
N MET A 195 16.06 13.56 15.78
CA MET A 195 16.44 13.26 14.41
C MET A 195 17.56 12.22 14.35
N THR A 196 18.58 12.36 15.19
CA THR A 196 19.70 11.43 15.33
C THR A 196 19.21 10.08 15.82
N ALA A 197 18.36 10.04 16.85
CA ALA A 197 17.80 8.79 17.37
C ALA A 197 16.98 8.06 16.29
N GLU A 198 16.13 8.77 15.53
CA GLU A 198 15.34 8.17 14.45
C GLU A 198 16.22 7.69 13.29
N PHE A 199 17.24 8.48 12.91
CA PHE A 199 18.22 8.09 11.89
C PHE A 199 18.96 6.81 12.29
N LEU A 200 19.49 6.75 13.51
CA LEU A 200 20.22 5.60 14.04
C LEU A 200 19.33 4.38 14.28
N ARG A 201 18.04 4.58 14.59
CA ARG A 201 17.05 3.50 14.79
C ARG A 201 16.76 2.75 13.49
N ALA A 202 16.78 3.43 12.35
CA ALA A 202 16.51 2.81 11.06
C ALA A 202 17.41 3.36 9.93
N PRO A 203 18.74 3.16 9.97
CA PRO A 203 19.66 3.76 9.01
C PRO A 203 19.36 3.34 7.57
N HIS A 204 18.92 2.09 7.38
CA HIS A 204 18.54 1.53 6.08
C HIS A 204 17.37 2.28 5.40
N ARG A 205 16.57 3.07 6.12
CA ARG A 205 15.52 3.92 5.52
C ARG A 205 16.07 5.18 4.87
N PHE A 206 17.30 5.56 5.21
CA PHE A 206 17.97 6.79 4.77
C PHE A 206 19.17 6.51 3.88
N VAL A 207 19.42 5.24 3.54
CA VAL A 207 20.45 4.83 2.60
C VAL A 207 19.79 4.55 1.26
N GLU A 208 20.29 5.20 0.20
CA GLU A 208 19.94 4.80 -1.16
C GLU A 208 20.52 3.41 -1.42
N PRO A 209 19.70 2.43 -1.84
CA PRO A 209 20.21 1.11 -2.17
C PRO A 209 21.22 1.23 -3.30
N LEU A 210 22.31 0.46 -3.25
CA LEU A 210 23.27 0.41 -4.35
C LEU A 210 22.53 0.06 -5.65
N GLU A 211 22.74 0.88 -6.68
CA GLU A 211 22.21 0.68 -8.01
C GLU A 211 23.36 0.36 -8.98
N LEU A 212 23.15 -0.66 -9.81
CA LEU A 212 24.09 -1.07 -10.85
C LEU A 212 23.44 -0.92 -12.22
N HIS A 213 24.15 -0.32 -13.16
CA HIS A 213 23.69 -0.26 -14.55
C HIS A 213 24.12 -1.53 -15.29
N ILE A 214 23.18 -2.45 -15.53
CA ILE A 214 23.50 -3.79 -16.06
C ILE A 214 23.03 -3.98 -17.50
N ARG A 215 23.72 -4.90 -18.19
CA ARG A 215 23.27 -5.47 -19.46
C ARG A 215 23.14 -6.98 -19.31
N GLU A 216 22.14 -7.56 -19.96
CA GLU A 216 21.87 -9.00 -19.92
C GLU A 216 21.77 -9.63 -21.32
N ILE A 217 22.09 -10.92 -21.37
CA ILE A 217 21.78 -11.81 -22.49
C ILE A 217 21.07 -13.01 -21.88
N VAL A 218 19.83 -13.24 -22.29
CA VAL A 218 19.00 -14.32 -21.73
C VAL A 218 18.72 -15.32 -22.84
N LEU A 219 18.96 -16.60 -22.58
CA LEU A 219 18.56 -17.71 -23.42
C LEU A 219 17.49 -18.49 -22.65
N PHE A 220 16.30 -18.67 -23.21
CA PHE A 220 15.24 -19.39 -22.51
C PHE A 220 15.39 -20.89 -22.70
N LEU A 221 15.13 -21.65 -21.63
CA LEU A 221 14.98 -23.10 -21.68
C LEU A 221 13.48 -23.43 -21.70
N GLN A 222 13.03 -24.13 -22.73
CA GLN A 222 11.65 -24.60 -22.80
C GLN A 222 11.51 -25.90 -21.99
N PRO A 223 10.38 -26.11 -21.28
CA PRO A 223 10.20 -27.28 -20.42
C PRO A 223 10.22 -28.60 -21.20
N GLU A 224 9.84 -28.57 -22.48
CA GLU A 224 9.82 -29.72 -23.39
C GLU A 224 11.20 -30.07 -23.99
N MET A 225 12.25 -29.26 -23.75
CA MET A 225 13.58 -29.54 -24.28
C MET A 225 14.15 -30.85 -23.74
N THR A 226 14.74 -31.64 -24.64
CA THR A 226 15.55 -32.81 -24.31
C THR A 226 16.84 -32.40 -23.59
N GLU A 227 17.49 -33.35 -22.92
CA GLU A 227 18.76 -33.08 -22.24
C GLU A 227 19.86 -32.65 -23.22
N GLU A 228 19.88 -33.22 -24.43
CA GLU A 228 20.83 -32.85 -25.47
C GLU A 228 20.62 -31.40 -25.93
N GLU A 229 19.38 -30.95 -26.09
CA GLU A 229 19.06 -29.56 -26.46
C GLU A 229 19.43 -28.57 -25.35
N ARG A 230 19.18 -28.92 -24.08
CA ARG A 230 19.62 -28.10 -22.94
C ARG A 230 21.14 -27.97 -22.90
N ALA A 231 21.86 -29.07 -23.10
CA ALA A 231 23.32 -29.07 -23.13
C ALA A 231 23.86 -28.20 -24.28
N GLN A 232 23.21 -28.24 -25.46
CA GLN A 232 23.55 -27.35 -26.58
C GLN A 232 23.31 -25.88 -26.25
N GLN A 233 22.17 -25.55 -25.63
CA GLN A 233 21.82 -24.18 -25.24
C GLN A 233 22.78 -23.64 -24.16
N GLN A 234 23.18 -24.50 -23.20
CA GLN A 234 24.19 -24.16 -22.21
C GLN A 234 25.56 -23.91 -22.86
N ALA A 235 25.99 -24.78 -23.77
CA ALA A 235 27.25 -24.59 -24.50
C ALA A 235 27.24 -23.30 -25.35
N LEU A 236 26.08 -22.91 -25.89
CA LEU A 236 25.90 -21.63 -26.55
C LEU A 236 26.05 -20.45 -25.57
N ALA A 237 25.41 -20.53 -24.40
CA ALA A 237 25.53 -19.51 -23.34
C ALA A 237 27.00 -19.31 -22.93
N GLU A 238 27.74 -20.39 -22.71
CA GLU A 238 29.16 -20.36 -22.33
C GLU A 238 30.03 -19.73 -23.42
N ARG A 239 29.78 -20.04 -24.70
CA ARG A 239 30.49 -19.42 -25.83
C ARG A 239 30.22 -17.91 -25.91
N ILE A 240 28.97 -17.50 -25.75
CA ILE A 240 28.60 -16.07 -25.76
C ILE A 240 29.25 -15.35 -24.57
N ALA A 241 29.26 -15.96 -23.39
CA ALA A 241 29.90 -15.41 -22.21
C ALA A 241 31.41 -15.21 -22.42
N ALA A 242 32.11 -16.20 -23.00
CA ALA A 242 33.53 -16.09 -23.32
C ALA A 242 33.81 -14.95 -24.33
N GLN A 243 32.96 -14.80 -25.36
CA GLN A 243 33.08 -13.70 -26.32
C GLN A 243 32.83 -12.33 -25.67
N ALA A 244 31.84 -12.24 -24.80
CA ALA A 244 31.50 -11.01 -24.07
C ALA A 244 32.63 -10.58 -23.11
N GLN A 245 33.33 -11.54 -22.49
CA GLN A 245 34.50 -11.27 -21.64
C GLN A 245 35.70 -10.80 -22.45
N GLY A 246 35.90 -11.34 -23.67
CA GLY A 246 37.02 -10.98 -24.55
C GLY A 246 36.94 -9.55 -25.09
N ASN A 247 35.74 -9.02 -25.34
CA ASN A 247 35.56 -7.64 -25.80
C ASN A 247 34.25 -7.01 -25.29
N LYS A 248 34.35 -6.10 -24.32
CA LYS A 248 33.21 -5.42 -23.70
C LYS A 248 32.35 -4.62 -24.69
N ASN A 249 32.94 -4.12 -25.79
CA ASN A 249 32.22 -3.35 -26.81
C ASN A 249 31.28 -4.23 -27.66
N ASP A 250 31.45 -5.55 -27.61
CA ASP A 250 30.65 -6.50 -28.39
C ASP A 250 29.39 -6.96 -27.66
N PHE A 251 29.26 -6.67 -26.36
CA PHE A 251 28.13 -7.14 -25.55
C PHE A 251 26.78 -6.74 -26.16
N SER A 252 26.62 -5.48 -26.58
CA SER A 252 25.37 -5.01 -27.18
C SER A 252 25.06 -5.66 -28.53
N ARG A 253 26.09 -6.04 -29.29
CA ARG A 253 25.92 -6.79 -30.54
C ARG A 253 25.47 -8.22 -30.23
N LEU A 254 26.18 -8.90 -29.34
CA LEU A 254 25.84 -10.26 -28.90
C LEU A 254 24.43 -10.33 -28.32
N ALA A 255 24.05 -9.34 -27.49
CA ALA A 255 22.71 -9.25 -26.93
C ALA A 255 21.65 -9.09 -28.02
N ARG A 256 21.86 -8.24 -29.03
CA ARG A 256 20.91 -8.08 -30.15
C ARG A 256 20.75 -9.35 -30.98
N THR A 257 21.84 -10.11 -31.14
CA THR A 257 21.90 -11.32 -31.96
C THR A 257 21.31 -12.53 -31.26
N TYR A 258 21.66 -12.76 -30.00
CA TYR A 258 21.40 -14.02 -29.30
C TYR A 258 20.42 -13.93 -28.14
N SER A 259 20.25 -12.77 -27.50
CA SER A 259 19.34 -12.66 -26.36
C SER A 259 17.91 -12.87 -26.81
N GLU A 260 17.09 -13.49 -25.95
CA GLU A 260 15.65 -13.67 -26.13
C GLU A 260 14.84 -12.72 -25.22
N ALA A 261 15.51 -11.95 -24.35
CA ALA A 261 14.87 -11.00 -23.45
C ALA A 261 14.28 -9.77 -24.18
N ALA A 262 13.35 -9.08 -23.52
CA ALA A 262 12.78 -7.82 -24.01
C ALA A 262 13.81 -6.68 -24.14
N SER A 263 14.96 -6.79 -23.45
CA SER A 263 16.10 -5.87 -23.53
C SER A 263 16.94 -6.04 -24.81
N ARG A 264 16.75 -7.15 -25.56
CA ARG A 264 17.45 -7.47 -26.83
C ARG A 264 17.57 -6.31 -27.82
N PRO A 265 16.48 -5.60 -28.24
CA PRO A 265 16.60 -4.49 -29.20
C PRO A 265 17.48 -3.34 -28.68
N LYS A 266 17.52 -3.13 -27.37
CA LYS A 266 18.37 -2.13 -26.71
C LYS A 266 19.78 -2.64 -26.42
N GLY A 267 20.20 -3.76 -27.00
CA GLY A 267 21.53 -4.32 -26.77
C GLY A 267 21.72 -4.90 -25.37
N GLY A 268 20.64 -5.45 -24.80
CA GLY A 268 20.64 -6.08 -23.49
C GLY A 268 20.52 -5.10 -22.33
N ASP A 269 20.33 -3.80 -22.60
CA ASP A 269 20.30 -2.77 -21.57
C ASP A 269 19.06 -2.86 -20.67
N ARG A 270 19.29 -2.98 -19.37
CA ARG A 270 18.25 -2.98 -18.33
C ARG A 270 18.22 -1.72 -17.49
N GLY A 271 19.13 -0.77 -17.72
CA GLY A 271 19.26 0.42 -16.90
C GLY A 271 19.82 0.11 -15.51
N PHE A 272 19.58 1.04 -14.59
CA PHE A 272 19.93 0.91 -13.18
C PHE A 272 18.98 -0.07 -12.47
N VAL A 273 19.56 -1.04 -11.77
CA VAL A 273 18.83 -2.01 -10.97
C VAL A 273 19.36 -2.06 -9.54
N THR A 274 18.47 -2.32 -8.59
CA THR A 274 18.82 -2.62 -7.20
C THR A 274 18.83 -4.12 -6.95
N ARG A 275 19.49 -4.57 -5.88
CA ARG A 275 19.57 -6.00 -5.51
C ARG A 275 18.21 -6.70 -5.49
N ASN A 276 17.18 -6.03 -4.96
CA ASN A 276 15.84 -6.57 -4.77
C ASN A 276 15.03 -6.72 -6.07
N GLN A 277 15.50 -6.13 -7.17
CA GLN A 277 14.86 -6.22 -8.49
C GLN A 277 15.41 -7.39 -9.32
N LEU A 278 16.42 -8.10 -8.81
CA LEU A 278 17.05 -9.24 -9.47
C LEU A 278 16.70 -10.54 -8.73
N PRO A 279 16.54 -11.67 -9.45
CA PRO A 279 16.54 -12.99 -8.83
C PRO A 279 17.81 -13.20 -7.99
N ALA A 280 17.70 -13.92 -6.87
CA ALA A 280 18.78 -14.05 -5.87
C ALA A 280 20.12 -14.47 -6.49
N GLU A 281 20.12 -15.48 -7.36
CA GLU A 281 21.34 -15.99 -8.02
C GLU A 281 22.03 -14.93 -8.89
N LEU A 282 21.26 -14.09 -9.60
CA LEU A 282 21.80 -13.00 -10.40
C LEU A 282 22.25 -11.83 -9.53
N ALA A 283 21.51 -11.55 -8.45
CA ALA A 283 21.85 -10.52 -7.49
C ALA A 283 23.21 -10.81 -6.83
N ASP A 284 23.44 -12.06 -6.39
CA ASP A 284 24.69 -12.50 -5.77
C ASP A 284 25.89 -12.43 -6.72
N ALA A 285 25.65 -12.56 -8.03
CA ALA A 285 26.71 -12.52 -9.05
C ALA A 285 27.16 -11.08 -9.41
N VAL A 286 26.30 -10.07 -9.20
CA VAL A 286 26.57 -8.68 -9.63
C VAL A 286 26.77 -7.69 -8.48
N PHE A 287 26.28 -8.00 -7.27
CA PHE A 287 26.40 -7.18 -6.05
C PHE A 287 27.22 -7.87 -4.96
#